data_AF-A0A3A4KWF8-F1
#
_entry.id   AF-A0A3A4KWF8-F1
#
_cell.length_a   1.000
_cell.length_b   1.000
_cell.length_c   1.000
_cell.angle_alpha   90.00
_cell.angle_beta   90.00
_cell.angle_gamma   90.00
#
_symmetry.space_group_name_H-M   'P 1'
#
loop_
_entity.id
_entity.type
_entity.pdbx_description
1 polymer ?
#
loop_
_entity_poly.entity_id
_entity_poly.type
_entity_poly.pdbx_seq_one_letter_code
_entity_poly.pdbx_strand_id
1 'polypeptide(L)'
;MTAARAFGLWLAAFVLFIAAGALAQAPAPPPAAVFPSPADAAPAAPPANDGAVLPAAQPAGDAAAAPAGSPAGTPTVTQAPDAIGGPAIAPGQKSADMAPAVEEIEEVVEVQEVKDVGRAGPGPKNFFDLLGRLHPPIVHFPVAWLLLLALIDAATFLFARPWTTGGYYLGFLALLSFIPAAVTGFLRYNALGLAGDAHELAETHRNIVLTAFALLLVAVILRARKKNRLDGAARWVYLALVFAATLAVSLGGHLGGKLVFGAEFLPF
;
A
#
# COMPACT_ATOMS: atom_id res chain seq x y z
N MET A 1 -41.97 -1.17 5.03
CA MET A 1 -40.75 -1.92 5.43
C MET A 1 -39.94 -1.07 6.38
N THR A 2 -39.46 -1.60 7.50
CA THR A 2 -38.57 -0.85 8.40
C THR A 2 -37.17 -0.73 7.78
N ALA A 3 -36.43 0.34 8.06
CA ALA A 3 -35.07 0.55 7.55
C ALA A 3 -34.14 -0.65 7.85
N ALA A 4 -34.34 -1.32 8.99
CA ALA A 4 -33.63 -2.54 9.36
C ALA A 4 -33.91 -3.73 8.42
N ARG A 5 -35.13 -3.86 7.89
CA ARG A 5 -35.49 -4.90 6.92
C ARG A 5 -34.94 -4.62 5.53
N ALA A 6 -34.94 -3.35 5.11
CA ALA A 6 -34.33 -2.94 3.86
C ALA A 6 -32.81 -3.17 3.87
N PHE A 7 -32.14 -2.81 4.97
CA PHE A 7 -30.71 -3.07 5.16
C PHE A 7 -30.39 -4.58 5.19
N GLY A 8 -31.21 -5.38 5.87
CA GLY A 8 -31.02 -6.84 5.92
C GLY A 8 -31.14 -7.52 4.55
N LEU A 9 -32.10 -7.11 3.73
CA LEU A 9 -32.26 -7.61 2.36
C LEU A 9 -31.12 -7.16 1.44
N TRP A 10 -30.70 -5.90 1.57
CA TRP A 10 -29.59 -5.36 0.80
C TRP A 10 -28.27 -6.09 1.13
N LEU A 11 -28.02 -6.35 2.42
CA LEU A 11 -26.84 -7.08 2.87
C LEU A 11 -26.84 -8.54 2.39
N ALA A 12 -28.00 -9.22 2.44
CA ALA A 12 -28.14 -10.57 1.91
C ALA A 12 -27.86 -10.62 0.41
N ALA A 13 -28.36 -9.64 -0.36
CA ALA A 13 -28.08 -9.51 -1.78
C ALA A 13 -26.59 -9.25 -2.06
N PHE A 14 -25.92 -8.43 -1.24
CA PHE A 14 -24.49 -8.17 -1.35
C PHE A 14 -23.64 -9.42 -1.06
N VAL A 15 -23.98 -10.18 -0.02
CA VAL A 15 -23.30 -11.46 0.29
C VAL A 15 -23.50 -12.48 -0.83
N LEU A 16 -24.72 -12.60 -1.36
CA LEU A 16 -25.01 -13.44 -2.52
C LEU A 16 -24.22 -13.00 -3.77
N PHE A 17 -24.07 -11.70 -3.99
CA PHE A 17 -23.29 -11.15 -5.09
C PHE A 17 -21.80 -11.50 -4.98
N ILE A 18 -21.21 -11.37 -3.78
CA ILE A 18 -19.82 -11.77 -3.52
C ILE A 18 -19.65 -13.28 -3.71
N ALA A 19 -20.58 -14.09 -3.19
CA ALA A 19 -20.54 -15.54 -3.35
C ALA A 19 -20.67 -15.97 -4.82
N ALA A 20 -21.55 -15.32 -5.58
CA ALA A 20 -21.70 -15.57 -7.01
C ALA A 20 -20.45 -15.17 -7.81
N GLY A 21 -19.81 -14.04 -7.45
CA GLY A 21 -18.55 -13.61 -8.05
C GLY A 21 -17.37 -14.54 -7.76
N ALA A 22 -17.38 -15.19 -6.59
CA ALA A 22 -16.39 -16.22 -6.25
C ALA A 22 -16.65 -17.53 -7.02
N LEU A 23 -17.92 -17.94 -7.18
CA LEU A 23 -18.28 -19.15 -7.93
C LEU A 23 -18.01 -19.00 -9.45
N ALA A 24 -18.16 -17.80 -9.99
CA ALA A 24 -17.90 -17.49 -11.39
C ALA A 24 -16.41 -17.49 -11.76
N GLN A 25 -15.52 -17.49 -10.77
CA GLN A 25 -14.05 -17.54 -10.96
C GLN A 25 -13.47 -18.95 -10.81
N ALA A 26 -14.31 -19.99 -10.80
CA ALA A 26 -13.81 -21.36 -10.84
C ALA A 26 -12.88 -21.51 -12.07
N PRO A 27 -11.61 -21.92 -11.88
CA PRO A 27 -10.67 -22.03 -12.99
C PRO A 27 -11.26 -22.98 -14.03
N ALA A 28 -11.18 -22.59 -15.31
CA ALA A 28 -11.53 -23.49 -16.39
C ALA A 28 -10.74 -24.80 -16.20
N PRO A 29 -11.38 -25.97 -16.37
CA PRO A 29 -10.66 -27.23 -16.26
C PRO A 29 -9.44 -27.18 -17.18
N PRO A 30 -8.25 -27.62 -16.72
CA PRO A 30 -7.07 -27.61 -17.56
C PRO A 30 -7.40 -28.34 -18.87
N PRO A 31 -6.96 -27.83 -20.03
CA PRO A 31 -7.17 -28.52 -21.29
C PRO A 31 -6.68 -29.96 -21.11
N ALA A 32 -7.50 -30.93 -21.52
CA ALA A 32 -7.16 -32.35 -21.41
C ALA A 32 -5.73 -32.54 -21.95
N ALA A 33 -4.85 -33.13 -21.15
CA ALA A 33 -3.46 -33.33 -21.52
C ALA A 33 -3.42 -34.14 -22.83
N VAL A 34 -3.12 -33.45 -23.93
CA VAL A 34 -2.77 -34.09 -25.19
C VAL A 34 -1.37 -34.64 -24.98
N PHE A 35 -1.29 -35.89 -24.53
CA PHE A 35 -0.02 -36.60 -24.47
C PHE A 35 0.54 -36.66 -25.90
N PRO A 36 1.74 -36.10 -26.17
CA PRO A 36 2.36 -36.26 -27.47
C PRO A 36 2.58 -37.75 -27.74
N SER A 37 2.29 -38.17 -28.97
CA SER A 37 2.58 -39.53 -29.41
C SER A 37 4.09 -39.79 -29.26
N PRO A 38 4.52 -40.97 -28.78
CA PRO A 38 5.94 -41.28 -28.56
C PRO A 38 6.81 -41.25 -29.84
N ALA A 39 6.24 -40.95 -31.00
CA ALA A 39 6.94 -40.80 -32.27
C ALA A 39 7.56 -39.40 -32.50
N ASP A 40 7.19 -38.37 -31.72
CA ASP A 40 7.63 -36.98 -31.95
C ASP A 40 8.82 -36.52 -31.06
N ALA A 41 9.45 -37.45 -30.33
CA ALA A 41 10.56 -37.13 -29.45
C ALA A 41 11.88 -36.93 -30.22
N ALA A 42 12.16 -35.69 -30.62
CA ALA A 42 13.49 -35.27 -31.06
C ALA A 42 14.50 -35.31 -29.89
N PRO A 43 15.79 -35.62 -30.14
CA PRO A 43 16.81 -35.70 -29.09
C PRO A 43 17.03 -34.34 -28.41
N ALA A 44 17.00 -34.34 -27.08
CA ALA A 44 17.13 -33.16 -26.24
C ALA A 44 18.51 -32.49 -26.42
N ALA A 45 18.50 -31.19 -26.74
CA ALA A 45 19.68 -30.34 -26.68
C ALA A 45 20.05 -30.03 -25.20
N PRO A 46 21.34 -29.88 -24.88
CA PRO A 46 21.77 -29.52 -23.53
C PRO A 46 21.30 -28.11 -23.14
N PRO A 47 21.04 -27.86 -21.84
CA PRO A 47 20.47 -26.61 -21.38
C PRO A 47 21.42 -25.42 -21.57
N ALA A 48 20.94 -24.41 -22.29
CA ALA A 48 21.55 -23.08 -22.32
C ALA A 48 21.36 -22.42 -20.96
N ASN A 49 22.47 -21.98 -20.37
CA ASN A 49 22.49 -21.18 -19.14
C ASN A 49 22.19 -19.71 -19.52
N ASP A 50 20.91 -19.38 -19.63
CA ASP A 50 20.47 -18.01 -19.82
C ASP A 50 20.30 -17.36 -18.44
N GLY A 51 21.31 -16.59 -18.05
CA GLY A 51 21.27 -15.76 -16.85
C GLY A 51 20.07 -14.83 -16.88
N ALA A 52 19.09 -15.09 -16.02
CA ALA A 52 17.94 -14.24 -15.79
C ALA A 52 18.42 -12.90 -15.21
N VAL A 53 18.55 -11.90 -16.09
CA VAL A 53 18.66 -10.49 -15.70
C VAL A 53 17.29 -10.08 -15.16
N LEU A 54 17.18 -10.03 -13.83
CA LEU A 54 16.06 -9.40 -13.14
C LEU A 54 16.00 -7.92 -13.55
N PRO A 55 14.80 -7.35 -13.83
CA PRO A 55 14.69 -5.90 -14.00
C PRO A 55 15.08 -5.21 -12.68
N ALA A 56 16.04 -4.30 -12.77
CA ALA A 56 16.57 -3.53 -11.66
C ALA A 56 15.44 -2.89 -10.82
N ALA A 57 15.50 -3.12 -9.51
CA ALA A 57 14.69 -2.43 -8.53
C ALA A 57 14.82 -0.91 -8.72
N GLN A 58 13.69 -0.20 -8.76
CA GLN A 58 13.71 1.26 -8.74
C GLN A 58 14.29 1.71 -7.39
N PRO A 59 15.30 2.61 -7.36
CA PRO A 59 15.76 3.18 -6.11
C PRO A 59 14.65 4.03 -5.50
N ALA A 60 14.44 3.84 -4.19
CA ALA A 60 13.58 4.67 -3.37
C ALA A 60 14.03 6.13 -3.49
N GLY A 61 13.21 6.97 -4.11
CA GLY A 61 13.48 8.39 -4.28
C GLY A 61 13.34 9.12 -2.94
N ASP A 62 14.39 9.86 -2.62
CA ASP A 62 14.58 10.66 -1.43
C ASP A 62 13.48 11.71 -1.19
N ALA A 63 13.34 12.02 0.09
CA ALA A 63 12.46 13.03 0.67
C ALA A 63 12.49 14.36 -0.10
N ALA A 64 11.35 14.76 -0.66
CA ALA A 64 11.17 16.07 -1.23
C ALA A 64 11.01 17.12 -0.12
N ALA A 65 12.00 18.01 -0.08
CA ALA A 65 12.07 19.22 0.72
C ALA A 65 10.91 20.19 0.44
N ALA A 66 10.48 20.86 1.51
CA ALA A 66 9.55 21.99 1.46
C ALA A 66 10.26 23.25 0.88
N PRO A 67 9.57 24.09 0.09
CA PRO A 67 10.13 25.37 -0.31
C PRO A 67 9.88 26.44 0.77
N ALA A 68 10.97 26.99 1.30
CA ALA A 68 10.98 28.24 2.06
C ALA A 68 11.02 29.44 1.10
N GLY A 69 10.11 30.39 1.31
CA GLY A 69 10.14 31.73 0.71
C GLY A 69 9.87 32.77 1.79
N SER A 70 10.91 33.55 2.12
CA SER A 70 10.95 34.70 3.04
C SER A 70 10.49 36.00 2.31
N PRO A 71 10.60 37.26 2.83
CA PRO A 71 11.02 37.75 4.16
C PRO A 71 10.20 38.94 4.74
N ALA A 72 10.39 39.26 6.02
CA ALA A 72 10.50 40.65 6.52
C ALA A 72 10.74 40.68 8.05
N GLY A 73 11.83 41.31 8.50
CA GLY A 73 12.03 41.65 9.90
C GLY A 73 13.49 41.74 10.32
N THR A 74 14.11 42.91 10.16
CA THR A 74 15.25 43.39 10.97
C THR A 74 14.75 43.64 12.42
N PRO A 75 15.59 43.56 13.48
CA PRO A 75 16.66 44.54 13.70
C PRO A 75 17.96 44.03 14.37
N THR A 76 19.05 44.77 14.08
CA THR A 76 20.08 45.28 15.01
C THR A 76 20.73 44.35 16.04
N VAL A 77 22.03 44.05 15.85
CA VAL A 77 23.00 43.89 16.95
C VAL A 77 24.36 44.52 16.59
N THR A 78 24.90 45.17 17.62
CA THR A 78 26.05 46.05 17.83
C THR A 78 27.46 45.48 17.51
N GLN A 79 28.38 46.40 17.19
CA GLN A 79 29.84 46.31 16.98
C GLN A 79 30.65 45.71 18.17
N ALA A 80 31.61 44.80 17.93
CA ALA A 80 33.11 44.95 17.93
C ALA A 80 33.80 44.75 19.31
N PRO A 81 35.16 44.61 19.41
CA PRO A 81 36.17 43.87 18.63
C PRO A 81 37.10 42.99 19.52
N ASP A 82 38.12 42.34 18.92
CA ASP A 82 39.50 42.05 19.43
C ASP A 82 40.00 40.69 18.86
N ALA A 83 40.93 40.61 17.90
CA ALA A 83 42.36 40.97 17.90
C ALA A 83 43.27 39.98 18.66
N ILE A 84 43.75 38.92 17.99
CA ILE A 84 45.05 38.22 18.19
C ILE A 84 45.29 37.47 16.86
N GLY A 85 46.40 37.48 16.12
CA GLY A 85 47.81 37.80 16.33
C GLY A 85 48.58 36.83 15.41
N GLY A 86 49.43 37.33 14.52
CA GLY A 86 50.17 36.54 13.51
C GLY A 86 51.23 35.57 14.10
N PRO A 87 52.09 34.94 13.27
CA PRO A 87 53.01 35.71 12.45
C PRO A 87 53.18 35.25 10.99
N ALA A 88 53.76 36.19 10.24
CA ALA A 88 54.23 36.11 8.88
C ALA A 88 55.38 35.09 8.69
N ILE A 89 55.39 34.45 7.52
CA ILE A 89 56.61 33.89 6.92
C ILE A 89 56.81 34.54 5.55
N ALA A 90 58.04 35.00 5.35
CA ALA A 90 58.52 35.81 4.25
C ALA A 90 58.67 35.03 2.92
N PRO A 91 58.79 35.74 1.77
CA PRO A 91 58.80 35.13 0.46
C PRO A 91 60.22 34.81 -0.02
N GLY A 92 60.33 33.71 -0.78
CA GLY A 92 61.36 33.57 -1.81
C GLY A 92 62.43 32.51 -1.53
N GLN A 93 62.21 31.31 -2.07
CA GLN A 93 63.30 30.55 -2.69
C GLN A 93 62.80 29.88 -3.96
N LYS A 94 63.59 30.09 -5.02
CA LYS A 94 63.42 29.67 -6.39
C LYS A 94 64.34 28.46 -6.60
N SER A 95 63.77 27.30 -6.89
CA SER A 95 64.45 26.11 -7.43
C SER A 95 63.35 25.30 -8.12
N ALA A 96 63.16 25.45 -9.43
CA ALA A 96 63.90 24.72 -10.47
C ALA A 96 63.69 23.21 -10.35
N ASP A 97 63.08 22.66 -11.40
CA ASP A 97 62.90 21.25 -11.73
C ASP A 97 62.19 20.37 -10.70
N MET A 98 60.91 20.09 -10.97
CA MET A 98 60.47 18.74 -11.33
C MET A 98 58.97 18.80 -11.61
N ALA A 99 58.63 18.76 -12.88
CA ALA A 99 57.31 18.30 -13.31
C ALA A 99 57.15 16.84 -12.88
N PRO A 100 56.00 16.50 -12.30
CA PRO A 100 55.27 15.34 -12.77
C PRO A 100 54.00 15.84 -13.45
N ALA A 101 53.73 15.25 -14.61
CA ALA A 101 52.54 15.45 -15.40
C ALA A 101 51.30 15.49 -14.49
N VAL A 102 50.67 16.66 -14.42
CA VAL A 102 49.29 16.78 -14.00
C VAL A 102 48.51 16.22 -15.19
N GLU A 103 48.17 14.93 -15.12
CA GLU A 103 47.11 14.38 -15.96
C GLU A 103 45.86 15.20 -15.67
N GLU A 104 45.48 15.94 -16.70
CA GLU A 104 44.26 16.67 -16.86
C GLU A 104 43.10 15.66 -16.76
N ILE A 105 42.55 15.48 -15.56
CA ILE A 105 41.23 14.85 -15.41
C ILE A 105 40.21 15.92 -15.79
N GLU A 106 40.20 16.28 -17.08
CA GLU A 106 39.00 16.77 -17.78
C GLU A 106 38.23 15.52 -18.24
N GLU A 107 37.71 14.76 -17.28
CA GLU A 107 36.49 14.01 -17.57
C GLU A 107 35.34 14.98 -17.30
N VAL A 108 35.10 15.84 -18.28
CA VAL A 108 33.80 16.48 -18.46
C VAL A 108 32.83 15.33 -18.62
N VAL A 109 32.27 14.85 -17.50
CA VAL A 109 31.09 13.99 -17.52
C VAL A 109 30.03 14.85 -18.18
N GLU A 110 29.88 14.61 -19.48
CA GLU A 110 28.81 15.14 -20.29
C GLU A 110 27.54 14.88 -19.50
N VAL A 111 26.97 15.96 -18.95
CA VAL A 111 25.67 15.89 -18.29
C VAL A 111 24.73 15.48 -19.40
N GLN A 112 24.52 14.16 -19.53
CA GLN A 112 23.48 13.62 -20.38
C GLN A 112 22.24 14.35 -19.94
N GLU A 113 21.75 15.18 -20.85
CA GLU A 113 20.47 15.84 -20.74
C GLU A 113 19.52 14.77 -20.22
N VAL A 114 19.06 14.94 -18.98
CA VAL A 114 18.13 14.03 -18.34
C VAL A 114 16.87 14.17 -19.17
N LYS A 115 16.80 13.34 -20.21
CA LYS A 115 15.68 13.20 -21.11
C LYS A 115 14.50 13.04 -20.17
N ASP A 116 13.64 14.06 -20.16
CA ASP A 116 12.50 14.18 -19.26
C ASP A 116 11.99 12.79 -18.98
N VAL A 117 12.29 12.29 -17.77
CA VAL A 117 11.82 10.98 -17.34
C VAL A 117 10.33 11.20 -17.27
N GLY A 118 9.65 10.89 -18.38
CA GLY A 118 8.23 11.05 -18.58
C GLY A 118 7.53 10.21 -17.54
N ARG A 119 7.43 10.76 -16.33
CA ARG A 119 6.96 10.10 -15.13
C ARG A 119 5.46 10.23 -15.11
N ALA A 120 4.84 9.56 -16.07
CA ALA A 120 3.45 9.18 -16.02
C ALA A 120 3.37 7.91 -16.88
N GLY A 121 3.27 6.75 -16.22
CA GLY A 121 2.83 5.54 -16.93
C GLY A 121 1.54 5.85 -17.71
N PRO A 122 1.24 5.07 -18.77
CA PRO A 122 0.17 5.39 -19.71
C PRO A 122 -1.10 5.80 -18.96
N GLY A 123 -1.71 6.92 -19.35
CA GLY A 123 -2.92 7.44 -18.72
C GLY A 123 -4.07 6.42 -18.70
N PRO A 124 -5.15 6.68 -17.94
CA PRO A 124 -6.26 5.75 -17.87
C PRO A 124 -6.82 5.47 -19.26
N LYS A 125 -6.97 4.18 -19.60
CA LYS A 125 -7.45 3.78 -20.94
C LYS A 125 -8.93 4.07 -21.14
N ASN A 126 -9.70 3.98 -20.05
CA ASN A 126 -11.13 4.26 -20.01
C ASN A 126 -11.54 4.60 -18.56
N PHE A 127 -12.81 4.96 -18.38
CA PHE A 127 -13.35 5.33 -17.07
C PHE A 127 -13.21 4.23 -16.01
N PHE A 128 -13.39 2.95 -16.37
CA PHE A 128 -13.28 1.83 -15.43
C PHE A 128 -11.83 1.58 -14.98
N ASP A 129 -10.86 1.75 -15.88
CA ASP A 129 -9.44 1.70 -15.53
C ASP A 129 -9.06 2.86 -14.60
N LEU A 130 -9.59 4.07 -14.83
CA LEU A 130 -9.42 5.19 -13.90
C LEU A 130 -9.96 4.85 -12.51
N LEU A 131 -11.18 4.32 -12.42
CA LEU A 131 -11.76 3.91 -11.14
C LEU A 131 -10.94 2.81 -10.45
N GLY A 132 -10.45 1.82 -11.19
CA GLY A 132 -9.57 0.78 -10.64
C GLY A 132 -8.27 1.35 -10.08
N ARG A 133 -7.68 2.35 -10.75
CA ARG A 133 -6.48 3.06 -10.28
C ARG A 133 -6.71 3.85 -8.98
N LEU A 134 -7.96 4.16 -8.62
CA LEU A 134 -8.30 4.79 -7.35
C LEU A 134 -8.33 3.81 -6.16
N HIS A 135 -8.11 2.51 -6.39
CA HIS A 135 -8.13 1.53 -5.31
C HIS A 135 -7.12 1.86 -4.17
N PRO A 136 -5.82 2.13 -4.44
CA PRO A 136 -4.86 2.45 -3.38
C PRO A 136 -5.25 3.65 -2.48
N PRO A 137 -5.71 4.80 -3.00
CA PRO A 137 -6.19 5.86 -2.09
C PRO A 137 -7.49 5.48 -1.37
N ILE A 138 -8.42 4.76 -2.01
CA ILE A 138 -9.72 4.43 -1.42
C ILE A 138 -9.61 3.40 -0.29
N VAL A 139 -8.65 2.48 -0.31
CA VAL A 139 -8.49 1.49 0.78
C VAL A 139 -8.12 2.13 2.13
N HIS A 140 -7.63 3.37 2.15
CA HIS A 140 -7.31 4.06 3.40
C HIS A 140 -8.54 4.35 4.26
N PHE A 141 -9.72 4.52 3.65
CA PHE A 141 -10.95 4.79 4.39
C PHE A 141 -11.36 3.62 5.30
N PRO A 142 -11.58 2.39 4.80
CA PRO A 142 -11.94 1.26 5.67
C PRO A 142 -10.85 0.96 6.70
N VAL A 143 -9.57 1.11 6.33
CA VAL A 143 -8.43 0.92 7.25
C VAL A 143 -8.47 1.94 8.39
N ALA A 144 -8.56 3.23 8.08
CA ALA A 144 -8.55 4.30 9.07
C ALA A 144 -9.77 4.24 10.00
N TRP A 145 -10.96 4.02 9.44
CA TRP A 145 -12.18 3.92 10.25
C TRP A 145 -12.18 2.70 11.17
N LEU A 146 -11.72 1.55 10.68
CA LEU A 146 -11.63 0.34 11.49
C LEU A 146 -10.57 0.45 12.60
N LEU A 147 -9.41 1.04 12.31
CA LEU A 147 -8.38 1.30 13.32
C LEU A 147 -8.89 2.28 14.38
N LEU A 148 -9.51 3.38 13.96
CA LEU A 148 -10.09 4.36 14.89
C LEU A 148 -11.20 3.75 15.75
N LEU A 149 -12.05 2.91 15.16
CA LEU A 149 -13.07 2.15 15.89
C LEU A 149 -12.43 1.26 16.95
N ALA A 150 -11.41 0.47 16.57
CA ALA A 150 -10.71 -0.43 17.49
C ALA A 150 -10.07 0.35 18.65
N LEU A 151 -9.44 1.49 18.39
CA LEU A 151 -8.87 2.37 19.42
C LEU A 151 -9.93 2.93 20.37
N ILE A 152 -11.06 3.42 19.85
CA ILE A 152 -12.15 3.97 20.68
C ILE A 152 -12.81 2.88 21.52
N ASP A 153 -13.06 1.70 20.95
CA ASP A 153 -13.67 0.60 21.67
C ASP A 153 -12.69 0.00 22.70
N ALA A 154 -11.38 -0.03 22.40
CA ALA A 154 -10.34 -0.38 23.36
C ALA A 154 -10.30 0.61 24.52
N ALA A 155 -10.27 1.92 24.26
CA ALA A 155 -10.30 2.94 25.30
C ALA A 155 -11.58 2.85 26.14
N THR A 156 -12.74 2.63 25.49
CA THR A 156 -14.02 2.40 26.17
C THR A 156 -13.92 1.21 27.12
N PHE A 157 -13.30 0.11 26.67
CA PHE A 157 -13.06 -1.07 27.49
C PHE A 157 -12.11 -0.79 28.67
N LEU A 158 -10.92 -0.24 28.40
CA LEU A 158 -9.85 -0.05 29.37
C LEU A 158 -10.24 0.95 30.47
N PHE A 159 -10.94 2.02 30.11
CA PHE A 159 -11.35 3.06 31.06
C PHE A 159 -12.76 2.84 31.64
N ALA A 160 -13.34 1.65 31.44
CA ALA A 160 -14.68 1.28 31.91
C ALA A 160 -15.76 2.35 31.56
N ARG A 161 -15.62 2.99 30.39
CA ARG A 161 -16.55 4.02 29.92
C ARG A 161 -17.78 3.37 29.29
N PRO A 162 -18.94 4.04 29.29
CA PRO A 162 -20.09 3.57 28.53
C PRO A 162 -19.78 3.56 27.03
N TRP A 163 -20.32 2.56 26.32
CA TRP A 163 -20.19 2.44 24.87
C TRP A 163 -20.74 3.68 24.17
N THR A 164 -19.88 4.31 23.38
CA THR A 164 -20.22 5.59 22.74
C THR A 164 -21.08 5.38 21.51
N THR A 165 -21.95 6.34 21.21
CA THR A 165 -22.65 6.40 19.91
C THR A 165 -21.67 6.69 18.77
N GLY A 166 -20.56 7.38 19.06
CA GLY A 166 -19.47 7.61 18.10
C GLY A 166 -18.86 6.31 17.57
N GLY A 167 -18.49 5.38 18.46
CA GLY A 167 -18.00 4.05 18.06
C GLY A 167 -19.05 3.27 17.24
N TYR A 168 -20.34 3.42 17.57
CA TYR A 168 -21.41 2.79 16.80
C TYR A 168 -21.42 3.28 15.34
N TYR A 169 -21.42 4.60 15.12
CA TYR A 169 -21.42 5.17 13.77
C TYR A 169 -20.11 4.92 13.01
N LEU A 170 -18.97 4.91 13.70
CA LEU A 170 -17.68 4.55 13.11
C LEU A 170 -17.70 3.13 12.52
N GLY A 171 -18.35 2.18 13.20
CA GLY A 171 -18.54 0.82 12.65
C GLY A 171 -19.31 0.81 11.33
N PHE A 172 -20.37 1.63 11.20
CA PHE A 172 -21.09 1.77 9.94
C PHE A 172 -20.27 2.47 8.85
N LEU A 173 -19.52 3.53 9.19
CA LEU A 173 -18.65 4.22 8.25
C LEU A 173 -17.56 3.29 7.72
N ALA A 174 -16.94 2.51 8.61
CA ALA A 174 -15.99 1.48 8.24
C ALA A 174 -16.62 0.48 7.25
N LEU A 175 -17.76 -0.13 7.59
CA LEU A 175 -18.47 -1.06 6.69
C LEU A 175 -18.82 -0.44 5.33
N LEU A 176 -19.35 0.77 5.32
CA LEU A 176 -19.76 1.43 4.09
C LEU A 176 -18.57 1.73 3.18
N SER A 177 -17.42 2.07 3.77
CA SER A 177 -16.18 2.35 3.03
C SER A 177 -15.50 1.11 2.43
N PHE A 178 -15.82 -0.11 2.88
CA PHE A 178 -15.37 -1.33 2.21
C PHE A 178 -15.96 -1.50 0.80
N ILE A 179 -17.15 -0.95 0.54
CA ILE A 179 -17.83 -1.11 -0.75
C ILE A 179 -17.04 -0.46 -1.89
N PRO A 180 -16.73 0.85 -1.87
CA PRO A 180 -15.94 1.47 -2.94
C PRO A 180 -14.53 0.88 -3.03
N ALA A 181 -13.93 0.47 -1.89
CA ALA A 181 -12.63 -0.19 -1.88
C ALA A 181 -12.68 -1.54 -2.62
N ALA A 182 -13.68 -2.38 -2.34
CA ALA A 182 -13.86 -3.66 -3.02
C ALA A 182 -14.15 -3.49 -4.51
N VAL A 183 -15.07 -2.59 -4.87
CA VAL A 183 -15.43 -2.32 -6.28
C VAL A 183 -14.20 -1.90 -7.08
N THR A 184 -13.45 -0.91 -6.60
CA THR A 184 -12.24 -0.45 -7.29
C THR A 184 -11.14 -1.51 -7.32
N GLY A 185 -11.03 -2.35 -6.27
CA GLY A 185 -10.10 -3.47 -6.23
C GLY A 185 -10.40 -4.54 -7.28
N PHE A 186 -11.67 -4.95 -7.41
CA PHE A 186 -12.09 -5.90 -8.44
C PHE A 186 -11.90 -5.34 -9.87
N LEU A 187 -12.20 -4.06 -10.09
CA LEU A 187 -11.93 -3.42 -11.37
C LEU A 187 -10.43 -3.46 -11.71
N ARG A 188 -9.57 -3.18 -10.71
CA ARG A 188 -8.12 -3.20 -10.89
C ARG A 188 -7.58 -4.61 -11.14
N TYR A 189 -8.07 -5.59 -10.38
CA TYR A 189 -7.69 -7.00 -10.51
C TYR A 189 -7.96 -7.53 -11.92
N ASN A 190 -9.18 -7.29 -12.42
CA ASN A 190 -9.57 -7.72 -13.77
C ASN A 190 -8.80 -6.99 -14.88
N ALA A 191 -8.43 -5.73 -14.67
CA ALA A 191 -7.68 -4.95 -15.65
C ALA A 191 -6.20 -5.33 -15.76
N LEU A 192 -5.61 -5.89 -14.70
CA LEU A 192 -4.19 -6.23 -14.64
C LEU A 192 -3.84 -7.58 -15.28
N GLY A 193 -4.80 -8.50 -15.40
CA GLY A 193 -4.54 -9.83 -15.98
C GLY A 193 -3.43 -10.59 -15.25
N LEU A 194 -3.42 -10.52 -13.91
CA LEU A 194 -2.37 -11.13 -13.07
C LEU A 194 -2.30 -12.64 -13.30
N ALA A 195 -1.07 -13.16 -13.34
CA ALA A 195 -0.77 -14.59 -13.49
C ALA A 195 0.33 -15.03 -12.49
N GLY A 196 0.42 -16.34 -12.24
CA GLY A 196 1.41 -16.93 -11.33
C GLY A 196 1.31 -16.39 -9.90
N ASP A 197 2.45 -16.22 -9.24
CA ASP A 197 2.55 -15.78 -7.83
C ASP A 197 1.83 -14.46 -7.56
N ALA A 198 1.81 -13.53 -8.52
CA ALA A 198 1.13 -12.25 -8.37
C ALA A 198 -0.40 -12.41 -8.32
N HIS A 199 -0.95 -13.41 -9.02
CA HIS A 199 -2.36 -13.76 -8.96
C HIS A 199 -2.72 -14.33 -7.60
N GLU A 200 -1.97 -15.33 -7.12
CA GLU A 200 -2.21 -15.98 -5.82
C GLU A 200 -2.08 -14.99 -4.66
N LEU A 201 -1.10 -14.08 -4.71
CA LEU A 201 -0.93 -13.02 -3.74
C LEU A 201 -2.13 -12.06 -3.73
N ALA A 202 -2.65 -11.69 -4.91
CA ALA A 202 -3.81 -10.82 -5.04
C ALA A 202 -5.10 -11.51 -4.56
N GLU A 203 -5.28 -12.80 -4.83
CA GLU A 203 -6.39 -13.58 -4.29
C GLU A 203 -6.34 -13.69 -2.77
N THR A 204 -5.15 -13.95 -2.22
CA THR A 204 -4.94 -14.04 -0.77
C THR A 204 -5.24 -12.71 -0.09
N HIS A 205 -4.71 -11.61 -0.65
CA HIS A 205 -5.04 -10.24 -0.22
C HIS A 205 -6.56 -10.00 -0.23
N ARG A 206 -7.23 -10.29 -1.35
CA ARG A 206 -8.69 -10.14 -1.50
C ARG A 206 -9.43 -10.92 -0.41
N ASN A 207 -9.11 -12.20 -0.25
CA ASN A 207 -9.82 -13.08 0.67
C ASN A 207 -9.67 -12.60 2.12
N ILE A 208 -8.47 -12.20 2.55
CA ILE A 208 -8.22 -11.67 3.89
C ILE A 208 -9.04 -10.39 4.15
N VAL A 209 -9.06 -9.46 3.20
CA VAL A 209 -9.81 -8.20 3.36
C VAL A 209 -11.33 -8.44 3.34
N LEU A 210 -11.83 -9.42 2.56
CA LEU A 210 -13.23 -9.84 2.60
C LEU A 210 -13.59 -10.54 3.92
N THR A 211 -12.68 -11.33 4.50
CA THR A 211 -12.83 -11.90 5.84
C THR A 211 -12.93 -10.78 6.87
N ALA A 212 -12.09 -9.75 6.78
CA ALA A 212 -12.14 -8.60 7.67
C ALA A 212 -13.48 -7.86 7.59
N PHE A 213 -14.00 -7.65 6.37
CA PHE A 213 -15.34 -7.10 6.14
C PHE A 213 -16.42 -7.95 6.82
N ALA A 214 -16.38 -9.28 6.64
CA ALA A 214 -17.36 -10.19 7.25
C ALA A 214 -17.31 -10.16 8.79
N LEU A 215 -16.12 -10.15 9.38
CA LEU A 215 -15.93 -10.04 10.83
C LEU A 215 -16.51 -8.73 11.37
N LEU A 216 -16.18 -7.61 10.73
CA LEU A 216 -16.70 -6.29 11.10
C LEU A 216 -18.23 -6.24 10.94
N LEU A 217 -18.76 -6.86 9.89
CA LEU A 217 -20.20 -6.92 9.64
C LEU A 217 -20.93 -7.64 10.78
N VAL A 218 -20.40 -8.80 11.20
CA VAL A 218 -20.94 -9.55 12.34
C VAL A 218 -20.84 -8.71 13.63
N ALA A 219 -19.73 -8.00 13.85
CA ALA A 219 -19.54 -7.12 15.00
C ALA A 219 -20.58 -5.99 15.05
N VAL A 220 -20.82 -5.31 13.92
CA VAL A 220 -21.81 -4.23 13.81
C VAL A 220 -23.24 -4.76 13.99
N ILE A 221 -23.57 -5.92 13.40
CA ILE A 221 -24.87 -6.58 13.61
C ILE A 221 -25.08 -6.92 15.08
N LEU A 222 -24.06 -7.47 15.75
CA LEU A 222 -24.11 -7.78 17.17
C LEU A 222 -24.36 -6.50 18.00
N ARG A 223 -23.58 -5.45 17.75
CA ARG A 223 -23.72 -4.15 18.45
C ARG A 223 -25.10 -3.54 18.23
N ALA A 224 -25.64 -3.60 17.01
CA ALA A 224 -26.98 -3.12 16.67
C ALA A 224 -28.08 -3.94 17.36
N ARG A 225 -28.00 -5.28 17.35
CA ARG A 225 -28.95 -6.16 18.04
C ARG A 225 -28.96 -5.95 19.56
N LYS A 226 -27.80 -5.64 20.13
CA LYS A 226 -27.65 -5.25 21.53
C LYS A 226 -28.02 -3.80 21.81
N LYS A 227 -28.53 -3.06 20.82
CA LYS A 227 -28.92 -1.64 20.94
C LYS A 227 -27.80 -0.79 21.56
N ASN A 228 -26.56 -1.06 21.13
CA ASN A 228 -25.34 -0.42 21.65
C ASN A 228 -25.05 -0.69 23.15
N ARG A 229 -25.71 -1.66 23.79
CA ARG A 229 -25.47 -2.09 25.17
C ARG A 229 -24.68 -3.40 25.16
N LEU A 230 -23.36 -3.31 25.09
CA LEU A 230 -22.47 -4.47 25.06
C LEU A 230 -22.02 -4.82 26.49
N ASP A 231 -22.66 -5.84 27.06
CA ASP A 231 -22.44 -6.36 28.41
C ASP A 231 -22.11 -7.87 28.39
N GLY A 232 -21.54 -8.36 29.51
CA GLY A 232 -21.19 -9.78 29.70
C GLY A 232 -20.36 -10.39 28.56
N ALA A 233 -20.75 -11.57 28.08
CA ALA A 233 -20.06 -12.26 26.98
C ALA A 233 -20.16 -11.53 25.64
N ALA A 234 -21.22 -10.76 25.39
CA ALA A 234 -21.41 -10.06 24.11
C ALA A 234 -20.34 -8.98 23.89
N ARG A 235 -19.89 -8.32 24.97
CA ARG A 235 -18.76 -7.39 24.95
C ARG A 235 -17.47 -8.05 24.47
N TRP A 236 -17.14 -9.23 24.99
CA TRP A 236 -15.92 -9.93 24.63
C TRP A 236 -15.97 -10.45 23.19
N VAL A 237 -17.09 -11.04 22.77
CA VAL A 237 -17.28 -11.48 21.38
C VAL A 237 -17.18 -10.30 20.41
N TYR A 238 -17.83 -9.17 20.73
CA TYR A 238 -17.74 -7.95 19.91
C TYR A 238 -16.29 -7.47 19.75
N LEU A 239 -15.56 -7.33 20.86
CA LEU A 239 -14.16 -6.87 20.81
C LEU A 239 -13.29 -7.84 20.03
N ALA A 240 -13.42 -9.15 20.27
CA ALA A 240 -12.69 -10.16 19.52
C ALA A 240 -12.92 -10.03 18.01
N LEU A 241 -14.17 -9.82 17.57
CA LEU A 241 -14.50 -9.61 16.16
C LEU A 241 -13.88 -8.33 15.58
N VAL A 242 -13.97 -7.20 16.31
CA VAL A 242 -13.38 -5.92 15.86
C VAL A 242 -11.86 -6.04 15.73
N PHE A 243 -11.18 -6.57 16.76
CA PHE A 243 -9.73 -6.74 16.73
C PHE A 243 -9.28 -7.75 15.69
N ALA A 244 -10.01 -8.86 15.51
CA ALA A 244 -9.71 -9.82 14.44
C ALA A 244 -9.87 -9.18 13.05
N ALA A 245 -10.92 -8.37 12.85
CA ALA A 245 -11.08 -7.60 11.62
C ALA A 245 -9.93 -6.60 11.41
N THR A 246 -9.51 -5.89 12.45
CA THR A 246 -8.38 -4.96 12.40
C THR A 246 -7.08 -5.67 12.00
N LEU A 247 -6.76 -6.80 12.64
CA LEU A 247 -5.58 -7.60 12.31
C LEU A 247 -5.63 -8.12 10.87
N ALA A 248 -6.79 -8.61 10.42
CA ALA A 248 -6.98 -9.05 9.05
C ALA A 248 -6.77 -7.90 8.04
N VAL A 249 -7.30 -6.69 8.31
CA VAL A 249 -7.03 -5.52 7.45
C VAL A 249 -5.55 -5.13 7.47
N SER A 250 -4.87 -5.18 8.61
CA SER A 250 -3.43 -4.91 8.69
C SER A 250 -2.62 -5.90 7.84
N LEU A 251 -2.94 -7.20 7.93
CA LEU A 251 -2.33 -8.22 7.07
C LEU A 251 -2.66 -8.01 5.59
N GLY A 252 -3.91 -7.66 5.27
CA GLY A 252 -4.31 -7.28 3.93
C GLY A 252 -3.51 -6.08 3.41
N GLY A 253 -3.27 -5.07 4.25
CA GLY A 253 -2.43 -3.91 3.92
C GLY A 253 -0.98 -4.30 3.62
N HIS A 254 -0.41 -5.22 4.40
CA HIS A 254 0.93 -5.78 4.12
C HIS A 254 0.98 -6.48 2.76
N LEU A 255 0.04 -7.37 2.46
CA LEU A 255 -0.02 -8.04 1.15
C LEU A 255 -0.29 -7.05 0.00
N GLY A 256 -1.09 -6.01 0.25
CA GLY A 256 -1.31 -4.90 -0.69
C GLY A 256 -0.02 -4.13 -0.99
N GLY A 257 0.83 -3.92 0.02
CA GLY A 257 2.17 -3.37 -0.15
C GLY A 257 3.03 -4.25 -1.05
N LYS A 258 3.02 -5.57 -0.84
CA LYS A 258 3.75 -6.52 -1.70
C LYS A 258 3.27 -6.49 -3.16
N LEU A 259 1.97 -6.29 -3.40
CA LEU A 259 1.41 -6.15 -4.75
C LEU A 259 1.86 -4.87 -5.46
N VAL A 260 2.12 -3.79 -4.72
CA VAL A 260 2.48 -2.48 -5.29
C VAL A 260 4.00 -2.34 -5.43
N PHE A 261 4.75 -2.80 -4.44
CA PHE A 261 6.19 -2.56 -4.31
C PHE A 261 7.05 -3.81 -4.53
N GLY A 262 6.44 -4.98 -4.72
CA GLY A 262 7.12 -6.25 -4.95
C GLY A 262 7.19 -7.14 -3.70
N ALA A 263 7.52 -8.42 -3.92
CA ALA A 263 7.51 -9.45 -2.86
C ALA A 263 8.48 -9.14 -1.69
N GLU A 264 9.57 -8.43 -1.97
CA GLU A 264 10.61 -8.08 -0.99
C GLU A 264 10.34 -6.77 -0.24
N PHE A 265 9.17 -6.13 -0.43
CA PHE A 265 8.87 -4.82 0.16
C PHE A 265 8.99 -4.81 1.70
N LEU A 266 8.69 -5.93 2.37
CA LEU A 266 8.86 -6.17 3.80
C LEU A 266 9.01 -7.69 4.02
N PRO A 267 10.23 -8.24 4.11
CA PRO A 267 10.48 -9.69 4.03
C PRO A 267 10.32 -10.40 5.39
N PHE A 268 9.09 -10.43 5.92
CA PHE A 268 8.75 -11.16 7.15
C PHE A 268 7.36 -11.79 7.08
#